data_AF-A0A0F9A278-F1
#
_entry.id   AF-A0A0F9A278-F1
#
_cell.length_a   1.000
_cell.length_b   1.000
_cell.length_c   1.000
_cell.angle_alpha   90.00
_cell.angle_beta   90.00
_cell.angle_gamma   90.00
#
_symmetry.space_group_name_H-M   'P 1'
#
loop_
_entity.id
_entity.type
_entity.pdbx_description
1 polymer ?
#
loop_
_entity_poly.entity_id
_entity_poly.type
_entity_poly.pdbx_seq_one_letter_code
_entity_poly.pdbx_strand_id
1 'polypeptide(L)'
;MGKLFKFGIAFHHAGLLPKERKLIEDNFRKGIIKIICCTTTLSAGVNTPARVVILRDFKKYTTSGHNIKNFSGFHETGDGFSYFKSFSANEVFQILGRAGRPGLDSVGYGIILVKNIEERSWVEEFYFKNSTLDKNLIPKYNDLGSGLNKINILKEQVLLRVYEEQEITLEQLKQFFEKTYFWYIIKSKT
;
A
#
# COMPACT_ATOMS: atom_id res chain seq x y z
N MET A 1 -13.95 -18.38 13.21
CA MET A 1 -14.06 -18.70 11.76
C MET A 1 -15.18 -19.69 11.40
N GLY A 2 -15.37 -20.77 12.16
CA GLY A 2 -16.21 -21.91 11.74
C GLY A 2 -17.67 -21.62 11.36
N LYS A 3 -18.32 -20.58 11.91
CA LYS A 3 -19.72 -20.24 11.54
C LYS A 3 -19.81 -19.59 10.15
N LEU A 4 -18.89 -18.69 9.80
CA LEU A 4 -18.91 -17.95 8.53
C LEU A 4 -18.44 -18.79 7.34
N PHE A 5 -17.56 -19.75 7.59
CA PHE A 5 -17.05 -20.65 6.57
C PHE A 5 -18.17 -21.46 5.89
N LYS A 6 -19.20 -21.83 6.66
CA LYS A 6 -20.41 -22.52 6.15
C LYS A 6 -21.21 -21.67 5.16
N PHE A 7 -21.04 -20.36 5.20
CA PHE A 7 -21.67 -19.42 4.27
C PHE A 7 -20.74 -18.99 3.13
N GLY A 8 -19.56 -19.62 2.99
CA GLY A 8 -18.59 -19.26 1.96
C GLY A 8 -17.86 -17.93 2.22
N ILE A 9 -17.76 -17.51 3.48
CA ILE A 9 -17.11 -16.26 3.90
C ILE A 9 -15.92 -16.56 4.80
N ALA A 10 -14.78 -15.93 4.55
CA ALA A 10 -13.57 -16.04 5.37
C ALA A 10 -12.91 -14.69 5.64
N PHE A 11 -12.07 -14.65 6.67
CA PHE A 11 -11.20 -13.50 6.94
C PHE A 11 -9.76 -13.84 6.59
N HIS A 12 -9.00 -12.88 6.07
CA HIS A 12 -7.56 -13.05 5.81
C HIS A 12 -6.78 -11.88 6.39
N HIS A 13 -5.95 -12.16 7.39
CA HIS A 13 -5.09 -11.17 8.03
C HIS A 13 -3.78 -11.83 8.50
N ALA A 14 -2.78 -11.00 8.83
CA ALA A 14 -1.45 -11.47 9.22
C ALA A 14 -1.41 -12.27 10.53
N GLY A 15 -2.46 -12.18 11.35
CA GLY A 15 -2.59 -12.93 12.60
C GLY A 15 -3.01 -14.39 12.42
N LEU A 16 -3.35 -14.82 11.21
CA LEU A 16 -3.65 -16.22 10.91
C LEU A 16 -2.38 -17.02 10.66
N LEU A 17 -2.40 -18.29 11.09
CA LEU A 17 -1.30 -19.21 10.82
C LEU A 17 -1.10 -19.37 9.31
N PRO A 18 0.14 -19.59 8.83
CA PRO A 18 0.39 -19.81 7.40
C PRO A 18 -0.47 -20.93 6.79
N LYS A 19 -0.71 -22.01 7.55
CA LYS A 19 -1.58 -23.13 7.12
C LYS A 19 -3.04 -22.68 6.92
N GLU A 20 -3.56 -21.83 7.80
CA GLU A 20 -4.92 -21.31 7.71
C GLU A 20 -5.07 -20.37 6.50
N ARG A 21 -4.10 -19.47 6.30
CA ARG A 21 -4.06 -18.58 5.13
C ARG A 21 -4.07 -19.37 3.82
N LYS A 22 -3.20 -20.39 3.72
CA LYS A 22 -3.16 -21.28 2.54
C LYS A 22 -4.49 -21.99 2.31
N LEU A 23 -5.11 -22.52 3.37
CA LEU A 23 -6.40 -23.19 3.26
C LEU A 23 -7.50 -22.25 2.72
N ILE A 24 -7.54 -21.01 3.20
CA ILE A 24 -8.50 -20.00 2.74
C ILE A 24 -8.27 -19.66 1.27
N GLU A 25 -7.02 -19.40 0.89
CA GLU A 25 -6.64 -19.07 -0.48
C GLU A 25 -6.97 -20.23 -1.46
N ASP A 26 -6.70 -21.47 -1.06
CA ASP A 26 -7.01 -22.66 -1.86
C ASP A 26 -8.52 -22.85 -2.06
N ASN A 27 -9.31 -22.68 -0.99
CA ASN A 27 -10.77 -22.79 -1.06
C ASN A 27 -11.43 -21.64 -1.81
N PHE A 28 -10.83 -20.45 -1.80
CA PHE A 28 -11.28 -19.32 -2.61
C PHE A 28 -10.99 -19.56 -4.10
N ARG A 29 -9.79 -20.05 -4.44
CA ARG A 29 -9.44 -20.44 -5.83
C ARG A 29 -10.34 -21.55 -6.37
N LYS A 30 -10.76 -22.50 -5.52
CA LYS A 30 -11.75 -23.54 -5.85
C LYS A 30 -13.19 -23.02 -5.91
N GLY A 31 -13.44 -21.76 -5.55
CA GLY A 31 -14.77 -21.17 -5.50
C GLY A 31 -15.67 -21.72 -4.39
N ILE A 32 -15.12 -22.40 -3.39
CA ILE A 32 -15.85 -22.83 -2.19
C ILE A 32 -16.10 -21.62 -1.28
N ILE A 33 -15.05 -20.83 -1.04
CA ILE A 33 -15.19 -19.50 -0.43
C ILE A 33 -15.50 -18.52 -1.56
N LYS A 34 -16.56 -17.73 -1.37
CA LYS A 34 -17.00 -16.70 -2.32
C LYS A 34 -16.52 -15.31 -1.93
N ILE A 35 -16.34 -15.07 -0.63
CA ILE A 35 -15.98 -13.76 -0.09
C ILE A 35 -14.81 -13.91 0.89
N ILE A 36 -13.77 -13.11 0.69
CA ILE A 36 -12.69 -12.92 1.66
C ILE A 36 -12.74 -11.46 2.13
N CYS A 37 -12.85 -11.26 3.43
CA CYS A 37 -12.62 -9.98 4.08
C CYS A 37 -11.17 -9.91 4.55
N CYS A 38 -10.39 -8.95 4.06
CA CYS A 38 -8.96 -8.90 4.34
C CYS A 38 -8.45 -7.54 4.81
N THR A 39 -7.33 -7.55 5.54
CA THR A 39 -6.55 -6.34 5.81
C THR A 39 -5.75 -5.92 4.58
N THR A 40 -5.32 -4.66 4.51
CA THR A 40 -4.56 -4.13 3.36
C THR A 40 -3.27 -4.88 3.07
N THR A 41 -2.69 -5.57 4.04
CA THR A 41 -1.52 -6.43 3.85
C THR A 41 -1.72 -7.56 2.85
N LEU A 42 -2.96 -7.95 2.52
CA LEU A 42 -3.23 -8.96 1.50
C LEU A 42 -2.81 -8.50 0.09
N SER A 43 -2.93 -7.20 -0.23
CA SER A 43 -2.66 -6.69 -1.58
C SER A 43 -1.18 -6.76 -1.97
N ALA A 44 -0.27 -6.85 -0.99
CA ALA A 44 1.17 -6.78 -1.20
C ALA A 44 1.85 -8.15 -1.38
N GLY A 45 1.19 -9.29 -1.16
CA GLY A 45 1.90 -10.58 -1.06
C GLY A 45 1.13 -11.85 -1.42
N VAL A 46 -0.13 -11.79 -1.84
CA VAL A 46 -0.92 -13.00 -2.14
C VAL A 46 -1.44 -12.98 -3.58
N ASN A 47 -1.21 -14.09 -4.29
CA ASN A 47 -1.68 -14.29 -5.67
C ASN A 47 -3.11 -14.86 -5.69
N THR A 48 -4.07 -14.10 -5.17
CA THR A 48 -5.50 -14.45 -5.21
C THR A 48 -6.28 -13.34 -5.92
N PRO A 49 -6.30 -13.32 -7.27
CA PRO A 49 -7.17 -12.42 -8.01
C PRO A 49 -8.64 -12.76 -7.72
N ALA A 50 -9.49 -11.74 -7.69
CA ALA A 50 -10.91 -11.87 -7.44
C ALA A 50 -11.68 -11.15 -8.55
N ARG A 51 -12.88 -11.64 -8.93
CA ARG A 51 -13.68 -10.94 -9.95
C ARG A 51 -14.03 -9.51 -9.53
N VAL A 52 -14.29 -9.31 -8.24
CA VAL A 52 -14.65 -8.03 -7.64
C VAL A 52 -13.76 -7.78 -6.43
N VAL A 53 -13.22 -6.57 -6.32
CA VAL A 53 -12.48 -6.09 -5.15
C VAL A 53 -13.13 -4.81 -4.64
N ILE A 54 -13.42 -4.79 -3.35
CA ILE A 54 -14.08 -3.66 -2.68
C ILE A 54 -13.11 -3.07 -1.66
N LEU A 55 -12.68 -1.83 -1.89
CA LEU A 55 -12.01 -1.00 -0.90
C LEU A 55 -13.07 -0.30 -0.06
N ARG A 56 -13.33 -0.84 1.13
CA ARG A 56 -14.37 -0.33 2.04
C ARG A 56 -14.06 1.08 2.56
N ASP A 57 -12.83 1.32 2.97
CA ASP A 57 -12.38 2.59 3.52
C ASP A 57 -11.08 2.99 2.82
N PHE A 58 -11.02 4.19 2.24
CA PHE A 58 -9.83 4.70 1.56
C PHE A 58 -8.89 5.50 2.48
N LYS A 59 -9.17 5.51 3.79
CA LYS A 59 -8.38 6.16 4.85
C LYS A 59 -7.87 5.10 5.82
N LYS A 60 -6.61 5.21 6.23
CA LYS A 60 -5.96 4.39 7.27
C LYS A 60 -5.64 5.22 8.50
N TYR A 61 -5.77 4.60 9.67
CA TYR A 61 -5.25 5.17 10.90
C TYR A 61 -3.72 5.16 10.86
N THR A 62 -3.12 6.31 11.08
CA THR A 62 -1.67 6.51 11.10
C THR A 62 -1.31 7.21 12.40
N THR A 63 -0.23 6.77 13.01
CA THR A 63 0.36 7.47 14.16
C THR A 63 1.71 8.04 13.74
N SER A 64 1.91 9.33 14.01
CA SER A 64 3.18 10.04 13.84
C SER A 64 3.89 10.18 15.19
N GLY A 65 5.19 10.48 15.18
CA GLY A 65 6.01 10.72 16.38
C GLY A 65 6.40 9.47 17.17
N HIS A 66 7.09 9.67 18.29
CA HIS A 66 7.51 8.59 19.18
C HIS A 66 6.37 8.21 20.13
N ASN A 67 5.76 7.05 19.89
CA ASN A 67 4.80 6.48 20.83
C ASN A 67 5.54 5.54 21.77
N ILE A 68 5.60 5.88 23.04
CA ILE A 68 6.11 4.99 24.08
C ILE A 68 5.06 3.89 24.29
N LYS A 69 5.38 2.65 23.88
CA LYS A 69 4.54 1.49 24.15
C LYS A 69 4.69 1.09 25.62
N ASN A 70 3.65 1.32 26.42
CA ASN A 70 3.53 0.69 27.74
C ASN A 70 2.65 -0.56 27.66
N PHE A 71 2.86 -1.49 28.60
CA PHE A 71 2.22 -2.82 28.67
C PHE A 71 0.68 -2.80 28.76
N SER A 72 0.07 -1.62 28.98
CA SER A 72 -1.38 -1.38 29.08
C SER A 72 -2.04 -0.81 27.83
N GLY A 73 -1.30 -0.63 26.73
CA GLY A 73 -1.80 0.08 25.54
C GLY A 73 -1.40 1.55 25.53
N PHE A 74 -1.37 2.10 24.31
CA PHE A 74 -0.78 3.39 23.93
C PHE A 74 -1.10 4.53 24.91
N HIS A 75 -0.07 5.19 25.44
CA HIS A 75 -0.17 6.51 26.05
C HIS A 75 0.30 7.56 25.04
N GLU A 76 -0.53 8.57 24.80
CA GLU A 76 -0.19 9.80 24.04
C GLU A 76 0.67 10.74 24.90
N THR A 77 1.79 10.27 25.43
CA THR A 77 2.69 11.07 26.27
C THR A 77 4.03 11.40 25.59
N GLY A 78 4.17 11.07 24.30
CA GLY A 78 5.24 11.58 23.43
C GLY A 78 4.72 12.73 22.54
N ASP A 79 5.55 13.24 21.63
CA ASP A 79 5.16 14.17 20.56
C ASP A 79 4.28 13.52 19.47
N GLY A 80 3.85 12.28 19.70
CA GLY A 80 3.08 11.49 18.76
C GLY A 80 1.60 11.85 18.77
N PHE A 81 1.02 11.95 17.58
CA PHE A 81 -0.41 12.15 17.38
C PHE A 81 -0.92 11.15 16.35
N SER A 82 -2.15 10.69 16.55
CA SER A 82 -2.82 9.76 15.65
C SER A 82 -3.88 10.45 14.81
N TYR A 83 -3.95 10.11 13.53
CA TYR A 83 -4.88 10.69 12.59
C TYR A 83 -5.23 9.72 11.47
N PHE A 84 -6.36 9.96 10.80
CA PHE A 84 -6.70 9.23 9.59
C PHE A 84 -6.02 9.89 8.38
N LYS A 85 -5.27 9.09 7.63
CA LYS A 85 -4.60 9.49 6.41
C LYS A 85 -5.14 8.67 5.25
N SER A 86 -5.48 9.30 4.13
CA SER A 86 -5.83 8.57 2.91
C SER A 86 -4.71 7.64 2.46
N PHE A 87 -5.05 6.51 1.86
CA PHE A 87 -4.06 5.68 1.16
C PHE A 87 -3.39 6.48 0.04
N SER A 88 -2.15 6.14 -0.27
CA SER A 88 -1.54 6.62 -1.51
C SER A 88 -2.27 6.03 -2.71
N ALA A 89 -2.23 6.71 -3.86
CA ALA A 89 -2.83 6.16 -5.07
C ALA A 89 -2.22 4.81 -5.46
N ASN A 90 -0.91 4.66 -5.25
CA ASN A 90 -0.22 3.40 -5.50
C ASN A 90 -0.75 2.27 -4.61
N GLU A 91 -1.02 2.51 -3.32
CA GLU A 91 -1.65 1.52 -2.43
C GLU A 91 -3.06 1.16 -2.90
N VAL A 92 -3.88 2.15 -3.29
CA VAL A 92 -5.24 1.92 -3.80
C VAL A 92 -5.21 1.06 -5.05
N PHE A 93 -4.37 1.39 -6.03
CA PHE A 93 -4.30 0.64 -7.28
C PHE A 93 -3.62 -0.73 -7.13
N GLN A 94 -2.75 -0.93 -6.14
CA GLN A 94 -2.28 -2.27 -5.76
C GLN A 94 -3.42 -3.16 -5.21
N ILE A 95 -4.39 -2.56 -4.50
CA ILE A 95 -5.59 -3.27 -4.03
C ILE A 95 -6.53 -3.55 -5.21
N LEU A 96 -6.92 -2.50 -5.95
CA LEU A 96 -7.88 -2.62 -7.05
C LEU A 96 -7.36 -3.45 -8.22
N GLY A 97 -6.04 -3.48 -8.44
CA GLY A 97 -5.39 -4.31 -9.47
C GLY A 97 -5.53 -5.82 -9.24
N ARG A 98 -6.07 -6.25 -8.09
CA ARG A 98 -6.46 -7.65 -7.84
C ARG A 98 -7.84 -8.00 -8.41
N ALA A 99 -8.58 -7.02 -8.93
CA ALA A 99 -9.85 -7.21 -9.58
C ALA A 99 -9.67 -7.80 -10.99
N GLY A 100 -10.48 -8.80 -11.32
CA GLY A 100 -10.40 -9.58 -12.54
C GLY A 100 -9.47 -10.78 -12.39
N ARG A 101 -9.95 -11.96 -12.78
CA ARG A 101 -9.14 -13.20 -12.80
C ARG A 101 -8.66 -13.45 -14.23
N PRO A 102 -7.34 -13.32 -14.51
CA PRO A 102 -6.80 -13.58 -15.83
C PRO A 102 -7.20 -14.96 -16.36
N GLY A 103 -7.73 -15.01 -17.59
CA GLY A 103 -8.18 -16.24 -18.22
C GLY A 103 -9.52 -16.80 -17.74
N LEU A 104 -10.16 -16.20 -16.72
CA LEU A 104 -11.46 -16.64 -16.19
C LEU A 104 -12.56 -15.58 -16.34
N ASP A 105 -12.23 -14.30 -16.17
CA ASP A 105 -13.17 -13.19 -16.29
C ASP A 105 -12.84 -12.33 -17.52
N SER A 106 -13.85 -11.91 -18.27
CA SER A 106 -13.70 -10.91 -19.33
C SER A 106 -13.47 -9.49 -18.79
N VAL A 107 -13.98 -9.21 -17.58
CA VAL A 107 -13.89 -7.91 -16.90
C VAL A 107 -13.76 -8.13 -15.39
N GLY A 108 -12.93 -7.32 -14.74
CA GLY A 108 -12.82 -7.20 -13.28
C GLY A 108 -13.42 -5.89 -12.78
N TYR A 109 -13.93 -5.89 -11.54
CA TYR A 109 -14.53 -4.70 -10.92
C TYR A 109 -13.77 -4.28 -9.66
N GLY A 110 -13.14 -3.11 -9.72
CA GLY A 110 -12.57 -2.43 -8.57
C GLY A 110 -13.55 -1.37 -8.06
N ILE A 111 -13.96 -1.45 -6.80
CA ILE A 111 -14.95 -0.56 -6.18
C ILE A 111 -14.31 0.13 -4.98
N ILE A 112 -14.38 1.45 -4.92
CA ILE A 112 -14.06 2.23 -3.71
C ILE A 112 -15.39 2.69 -3.10
N LEU A 113 -15.65 2.31 -1.85
CA LEU A 113 -16.82 2.79 -1.13
C LEU A 113 -16.56 4.18 -0.57
N VAL A 114 -17.55 5.05 -0.72
CA VAL A 114 -17.55 6.44 -0.26
C VAL A 114 -18.87 6.73 0.44
N LYS A 115 -18.87 7.65 1.41
CA LYS A 115 -20.05 7.92 2.24
C LYS A 115 -21.03 8.90 1.60
N ASN A 116 -20.51 9.88 0.87
CA ASN A 116 -21.28 11.00 0.32
C ASN A 116 -20.64 11.53 -0.97
N ILE A 117 -21.28 12.52 -1.57
CA ILE A 117 -20.85 13.10 -2.85
C ILE A 117 -19.50 13.84 -2.70
N GLU A 118 -19.23 14.41 -1.54
CA GLU A 118 -17.99 15.12 -1.26
C GLU A 118 -16.79 14.17 -1.23
N GLU A 119 -16.91 13.03 -0.55
CA GLU A 119 -15.88 11.99 -0.56
C GLU A 119 -15.70 11.40 -1.96
N ARG A 120 -16.79 11.24 -2.72
CA ARG A 120 -16.72 10.80 -4.11
C ARG A 120 -15.87 11.74 -4.96
N SER A 121 -16.18 13.04 -4.94
CA SER A 121 -15.44 14.05 -5.71
C SER A 121 -13.97 14.07 -5.32
N TRP A 122 -13.67 13.98 -4.02
CA TRP A 122 -12.29 13.92 -3.53
C TRP A 122 -11.55 12.66 -4.03
N VAL A 123 -12.19 11.50 -3.99
CA VAL A 123 -11.62 10.22 -4.47
C VAL A 123 -11.36 10.28 -5.97
N GLU A 124 -12.31 10.81 -6.75
CA GLU A 124 -12.18 10.99 -8.21
C GLU A 124 -10.99 11.90 -8.55
N GLU A 125 -10.87 13.06 -7.91
CA GLU A 125 -9.77 14.02 -8.15
C GLU A 125 -8.40 13.50 -7.67
N PHE A 126 -8.38 12.81 -6.53
CA PHE A 126 -7.13 12.37 -5.91
C PHE A 126 -6.56 11.14 -6.61
N TYR A 127 -7.40 10.14 -6.92
CA TYR A 127 -6.95 8.85 -7.46
C TYR A 127 -7.08 8.73 -8.98
N PHE A 128 -7.87 9.55 -9.65
CA PHE A 128 -8.11 9.41 -11.08
C PHE A 128 -7.79 10.70 -11.85
N LYS A 129 -7.52 10.56 -13.15
CA LYS A 129 -7.45 11.67 -14.09
C LYS A 129 -8.82 11.82 -14.74
N ASN A 130 -9.32 13.05 -14.79
CA ASN A 130 -10.53 13.36 -15.54
C ASN A 130 -10.21 13.25 -17.05
N SER A 131 -10.77 12.26 -17.73
CA SER A 131 -10.81 12.24 -19.18
C SER A 131 -11.99 13.12 -19.62
N THR A 132 -11.71 14.17 -20.39
CA THR A 132 -12.75 15.03 -20.98
C THR A 132 -13.45 14.37 -22.17
N LEU A 133 -12.88 13.31 -22.74
CA LEU A 133 -13.40 12.64 -23.94
C LEU A 133 -14.19 11.36 -23.63
N ASP A 134 -13.92 10.68 -22.53
CA ASP A 134 -14.58 9.43 -22.14
C ASP A 134 -15.04 9.48 -20.68
N LYS A 135 -16.19 8.90 -20.37
CA LYS A 135 -16.66 8.68 -18.99
C LYS A 135 -15.80 7.68 -18.19
N ASN A 136 -14.61 7.35 -18.68
CA ASN A 136 -13.69 6.39 -18.10
C ASN A 136 -12.73 7.11 -17.14
N LEU A 137 -12.69 6.64 -15.89
CA LEU A 137 -11.73 7.09 -14.89
C LEU A 137 -10.37 6.44 -15.16
N ILE A 138 -9.34 7.23 -15.44
CA ILE A 138 -7.98 6.74 -15.69
C ILE A 138 -7.20 6.80 -14.37
N PRO A 139 -6.57 5.71 -13.89
CA PRO A 139 -5.73 5.73 -12.69
C PRO A 139 -4.65 6.81 -12.70
N LYS A 140 -4.58 7.60 -11.63
CA LYS A 140 -3.56 8.62 -11.37
C LYS A 140 -2.64 8.09 -10.27
N TYR A 141 -1.49 7.55 -10.66
CA TYR A 141 -0.48 7.06 -9.73
C TYR A 141 0.29 8.21 -9.07
N ASN A 142 0.79 7.98 -7.85
CA ASN A 142 1.71 8.89 -7.21
C ASN A 142 3.10 8.74 -7.85
N ASP A 143 3.80 9.86 -7.98
CA ASP A 143 5.18 9.87 -8.48
C ASP A 143 6.08 8.96 -7.64
N LEU A 144 7.01 8.29 -8.32
CA LEU A 144 8.05 7.51 -7.67
C LEU A 144 9.12 8.46 -7.14
N GLY A 145 9.24 8.53 -5.82
CA GLY A 145 10.34 9.21 -5.13
C GLY A 145 11.45 8.23 -4.75
N SER A 146 12.68 8.75 -4.59
CA SER A 146 13.76 7.97 -3.97
C SER A 146 13.62 7.96 -2.45
N GLY A 147 13.83 6.82 -1.81
CA GLY A 147 13.92 6.72 -0.35
C GLY A 147 15.03 7.60 0.25
N LEU A 148 16.10 7.83 -0.52
CA LEU A 148 17.22 8.72 -0.15
C LEU A 148 16.80 10.20 -0.07
N ASN A 149 15.62 10.59 -0.56
CA ASN A 149 15.09 11.94 -0.33
C ASN A 149 14.83 12.22 1.16
N LYS A 150 14.76 11.19 2.00
CA LYS A 150 14.64 11.34 3.45
C LYS A 150 16.02 11.49 4.05
N ILE A 151 16.26 12.62 4.73
CA ILE A 151 17.57 12.96 5.31
C ILE A 151 18.15 11.87 6.22
N ASN A 152 17.30 11.19 7.01
CA ASN A 152 17.77 10.13 7.90
C ASN A 152 18.27 8.91 7.12
N ILE A 153 17.55 8.51 6.07
CA ILE A 153 17.97 7.40 5.19
C ILE A 153 19.24 7.79 4.45
N LEU A 154 19.33 9.01 3.93
CA LEU A 154 20.55 9.49 3.27
C LEU A 154 21.76 9.45 4.22
N LYS A 155 21.60 9.93 5.46
CA LYS A 155 22.63 9.88 6.49
C LYS A 155 23.07 8.44 6.79
N GLU A 156 22.13 7.53 6.99
CA GLU A 156 22.42 6.11 7.21
C GLU A 156 23.22 5.52 6.04
N GLN A 157 22.82 5.80 4.81
CA GLN A 157 23.53 5.28 3.63
C GLN A 157 24.93 5.87 3.47
N VAL A 158 25.12 7.16 3.79
CA VAL A 158 26.45 7.78 3.83
C VAL A 158 27.32 7.12 4.90
N LEU A 159 26.81 6.94 6.12
CA LEU A 159 27.56 6.32 7.22
C LEU A 159 27.96 4.87 6.91
N LEU A 160 27.07 4.10 6.30
CA LEU A 160 27.39 2.74 5.85
C LEU A 160 28.55 2.72 4.86
N ARG A 161 28.59 3.67 3.92
CA ARG A 161 29.67 3.77 2.94
C ARG A 161 31.00 4.18 3.57
N VAL A 162 30.99 5.13 4.50
CA VAL A 162 32.19 5.52 5.27
C VAL A 162 32.73 4.34 6.09
N TYR A 163 31.85 3.50 6.62
CA TYR A 163 32.24 2.30 7.35
C TYR A 163 32.81 1.20 6.43
N GLU A 164 32.17 0.93 5.29
CA GLU A 164 32.60 -0.10 4.34
C GLU A 164 33.92 0.25 3.65
N GLU A 165 34.09 1.51 3.25
CA GLU A 165 35.25 2.03 2.53
C GLU A 165 36.01 2.97 3.45
N GLN A 166 36.82 2.41 4.36
CA GLN A 166 37.49 3.07 5.50
C GLN A 166 38.19 4.43 5.24
N GLU A 167 38.38 4.83 3.97
CA GLU A 167 38.93 6.12 3.54
C GLU A 167 38.15 6.75 2.35
N ILE A 168 36.82 6.61 2.30
CA ILE A 168 36.02 7.19 1.21
C ILE A 168 36.06 8.71 1.22
N THR A 169 36.38 9.29 0.06
CA THR A 169 36.36 10.75 -0.14
C THR A 169 34.96 11.25 -0.46
N LEU A 170 34.72 12.56 -0.26
CA LEU A 170 33.46 13.19 -0.63
C LEU A 170 33.15 13.05 -2.13
N GLU A 171 34.18 13.11 -2.99
CA GLU A 171 34.02 12.96 -4.43
C GLU A 171 33.58 11.53 -4.79
N GLN A 172 34.16 10.52 -4.15
CA GLN A 172 33.74 9.13 -4.33
C GLN A 172 32.31 8.88 -3.82
N LEU A 173 31.93 9.45 -2.67
CA LEU A 173 30.54 9.43 -2.19
C LEU A 173 29.58 10.06 -3.19
N LYS A 174 29.95 11.22 -3.76
CA LYS A 174 29.15 11.90 -4.77
C LYS A 174 29.00 11.03 -6.01
N GLN A 175 30.09 10.51 -6.58
CA GLN A 175 30.06 9.61 -7.73
C GLN A 175 29.21 8.35 -7.49
N PHE A 176 29.17 7.84 -6.26
CA PHE A 176 28.27 6.76 -5.88
C PHE A 176 26.80 7.19 -6.00
N PHE A 177 26.43 8.30 -5.36
CA PHE A 177 25.05 8.79 -5.39
C PHE A 177 24.62 9.26 -6.78
N GLU A 178 25.54 9.71 -7.63
CA GLU A 178 25.28 10.10 -9.02
C GLU A 178 24.63 8.98 -9.85
N LYS A 179 24.91 7.71 -9.50
CA LYS A 179 24.35 6.53 -10.16
C LYS A 179 22.96 6.16 -9.64
N THR A 180 22.44 6.85 -8.64
CA THR A 180 21.18 6.51 -7.98
C THR A 180 20.00 7.29 -8.57
N TYR A 181 18.80 6.72 -8.46
CA TYR A 181 17.56 7.41 -8.86
C TYR A 181 17.32 8.71 -8.07
N PHE A 182 17.87 8.82 -6.86
CA PHE A 182 17.88 10.07 -6.07
C PHE A 182 18.53 11.22 -6.83
N TRP A 183 19.72 10.99 -7.38
CA TRP A 183 20.46 12.00 -8.11
C TRP A 183 19.78 12.39 -9.43
N TYR A 184 19.23 11.40 -10.13
CA TYR A 184 18.42 11.64 -11.32
C TYR A 184 17.25 12.59 -11.04
N ILE A 185 16.48 12.35 -9.98
CA ILE A 185 15.35 13.21 -9.59
C ILE A 185 15.80 14.63 -9.24
N ILE A 186 16.92 14.78 -8.52
CA ILE A 186 17.45 16.10 -8.16
C ILE A 186 17.84 16.87 -9.41
N LYS A 187 18.61 16.25 -10.32
CA LYS A 187 19.01 16.89 -11.57
C LYS A 187 17.83 17.28 -12.45
N SER A 188 16.81 16.42 -12.58
CA SER A 188 15.64 16.71 -13.42
C SER A 188 14.77 17.87 -12.91
N LYS A 189 14.96 18.33 -11.67
CA LYS A 189 14.25 19.45 -11.05
C LYS A 189 15.04 20.77 -11.07
N THR A 190 16.26 20.76 -11.60
CA THR A 190 17.15 21.93 -11.75
C THR A 190 17.16 22.37 -13.19
#